data_AF-A0A967VAG4-F1
#
_entry.id   AF-A0A967VAG4-F1
#
_cell.length_a   1.000
_cell.length_b   1.000
_cell.length_c   1.000
_cell.angle_alpha   90.00
_cell.angle_beta   90.00
_cell.angle_gamma   90.00
#
_symmetry.space_group_name_H-M   'P 1'
#
loop_
_entity.id
_entity.type
_entity.pdbx_description
1 polymer ?
#
loop_
_entity_poly.entity_id
_entity_poly.type
_entity_poly.pdbx_seq_one_letter_code
_entity_poly.pdbx_strand_id
1 'polypeptide(L)' 'MPGDVFLQIEGIPGESTDEKHKDWIEILSYSHGVSQSGAGSRSSGGAATSGRCDHQD' A
#
# COMPACT_ATOMS: atom_id res chain seq x y z
N MET A 1 12.26 -11.00 13.83
CA MET A 1 10.93 -10.98 14.46
C MET A 1 9.95 -10.71 13.33
N PRO A 2 9.01 -11.61 13.02
CA PRO A 2 7.92 -11.27 12.12
C PRO A 2 7.23 -10.02 12.69
N GLY A 3 6.96 -9.03 11.85
CA GLY A 3 6.30 -7.80 12.27
C GLY A 3 4.79 -8.02 12.29
N ASP A 4 4.13 -7.58 13.36
CA ASP A 4 2.67 -7.62 13.46
C ASP A 4 2.08 -6.47 12.66
N VAL A 5 1.13 -6.79 11.76
CA VAL A 5 0.45 -5.82 10.90
C VAL A 5 -1.02 -5.79 11.28
N PHE A 6 -1.51 -4.61 11.61
CA PHE A 6 -2.90 -4.39 12.02
C PHE A 6 -3.57 -3.40 11.07
N LEU A 7 -4.82 -3.67 10.71
CA LEU A 7 -5.65 -2.80 9.88
C LEU A 7 -6.90 -2.37 10.63
N GLN A 8 -7.12 -1.06 10.71
CA GLN A 8 -8.34 -0.47 11.23
C GLN A 8 -9.22 -0.03 10.07
N ILE A 9 -10.46 -0.51 10.03
CA ILE A 9 -11.48 -0.03 9.10
C ILE A 9 -12.65 0.49 9.95
N GLU A 10 -13.02 1.76 9.75
CA GLU A 10 -14.17 2.33 10.47
C GLU A 10 -15.45 1.55 10.16
N GLY A 11 -16.09 1.01 11.21
CA GLY A 11 -17.32 0.22 11.11
C GLY A 11 -17.13 -1.29 10.92
N ILE A 12 -15.89 -1.78 10.74
CA ILE A 12 -15.60 -3.23 10.70
C ILE A 12 -14.66 -3.57 11.87
N PRO A 13 -15.18 -4.09 12.99
CA PRO A 13 -14.33 -4.56 14.08
C PRO A 13 -13.60 -5.85 13.66
N GLY A 14 -12.31 -5.91 13.96
CA GLY A 14 -11.48 -7.10 13.80
C GLY A 14 -11.33 -7.88 15.11
N GLU A 15 -10.53 -8.95 15.08
CA GLU A 15 -10.37 -9.88 16.20
C GLU A 15 -9.08 -9.66 17.02
N SER A 16 -8.34 -8.57 16.77
CA SER A 16 -7.09 -8.33 17.49
C SER A 16 -7.33 -8.08 18.97
N THR A 17 -6.60 -8.84 19.80
CA THR A 17 -6.63 -8.74 21.26
C THR A 17 -5.49 -7.91 21.84
N ASP A 18 -4.69 -7.25 20.99
CA ASP A 18 -3.55 -6.44 21.43
C ASP A 18 -3.99 -5.19 22.19
N GLU A 19 -3.30 -4.83 23.28
CA GLU A 19 -3.67 -3.67 24.11
C GLU A 19 -3.58 -2.34 23.35
N LYS A 20 -2.74 -2.24 22.32
CA LYS A 20 -2.59 -1.01 21.51
C LYS A 20 -3.48 -0.99 20.26
N HIS A 21 -3.97 -2.14 19.81
CA HIS A 21 -4.74 -2.30 18.56
C HIS A 21 -6.00 -3.15 18.76
N LYS A 22 -6.68 -2.96 19.90
CA LYS A 22 -7.86 -3.73 20.26
C LYS A 22 -8.98 -3.52 19.24
N ASP A 23 -9.61 -4.62 18.81
CA ASP A 23 -10.66 -4.67 17.79
C ASP A 23 -10.19 -4.30 16.37
N TRP A 24 -8.88 -4.38 16.09
CA TRP A 24 -8.33 -4.21 14.73
C TRP A 24 -8.23 -5.57 14.01
N ILE A 25 -8.12 -5.55 12.69
CA ILE A 25 -7.95 -6.76 11.88
C ILE A 25 -6.47 -7.11 11.84
N GLU A 26 -6.12 -8.32 12.29
CA GLU A 26 -4.75 -8.85 12.17
C GLU A 26 -4.51 -9.33 10.74
N ILE A 27 -3.51 -8.75 10.08
CA ILE A 27 -3.15 -9.07 8.71
C ILE A 27 -1.98 -10.05 8.71
N LEU A 28 -2.20 -11.22 8.12
CA LEU A 28 -1.16 -12.24 7.90
C LEU A 28 -0.22 -11.86 6.75
N SER A 29 -0.75 -11.19 5.73
CA SER A 29 0.02 -10.72 4.57
C SER A 29 -0.75 -9.60 3.85
N TYR A 30 -0.03 -8.57 3.42
CA TYR A 30 -0.54 -7.49 2.56
C TYR A 30 0.37 -7.36 1.34
N SER A 31 -0.23 -7.23 0.16
CA SER A 31 0.47 -6.97 -1.10
C SER A 31 -0.16 -5.72 -1.72
N HIS A 32 0.66 -4.77 -2.14
CA HIS A 32 0.22 -3.57 -2.87
C HIS A 32 1.27 -3.23 -3.92
N GLY A 33 0.84 -3.05 -5.15
CA GLY A 33 1.69 -2.71 -6.28
C GLY A 33 1.45 -1.28 -6.74
N VAL A 34 2.50 -0.57 -7.13
CA VAL A 34 2.36 0.71 -7.83
C VAL A 34 3.20 0.66 -9.09
N SER A 35 2.57 0.86 -10.24
CA SER A 35 3.20 0.86 -11.56
C SER A 35 3.18 2.28 -12.13
N GLN A 36 4.35 2.90 -12.30
CA GLN A 36 4.47 4.19 -12.97
C GLN A 36 4.91 3.94 -14.41
N SER A 37 4.00 4.14 -15.37
CA SER A 37 4.31 4.08 -16.79
C SER A 37 4.98 5.38 -17.24
N GLY A 38 6.15 5.68 -16.66
CA GLY A 38 7.03 6.78 -17.05
C GLY A 38 8.13 6.25 -17.96
N ALA A 39 8.07 6.62 -19.24
CA ALA A 39 8.90 6.08 -20.32
C ALA A 39 10.40 5.92 -19.95
N GLY A 40 10.90 4.69 -20.07
CA GLY A 40 12.30 4.28 -19.84
C GLY A 40 13.30 4.80 -20.89
N SER A 41 13.08 5.95 -21.51
CA SER A 41 14.06 6.68 -22.32
C SER A 41 13.64 8.14 -22.49
N ARG A 42 14.37 9.06 -21.85
CA ARG A 42 14.28 10.50 -22.14
C ARG A 42 15.34 10.85 -23.19
N SER A 43 14.92 11.32 -24.36
CA SER A 43 15.83 12.03 -25.28
C SER A 43 15.95 13.50 -24.85
N SER A 44 17.10 14.10 -25.16
CA SER A 44 17.64 15.37 -24.63
C SER A 44 16.84 16.65 -25.00
N GLY A 45 15.55 16.72 -24.68
CA GLY A 45 14.74 17.92 -25.00
C GLY A 45 13.53 18.23 -24.12
N GLY A 46 13.08 17.32 -23.26
CA GLY A 46 11.94 17.60 -22.38
C GLY A 46 11.63 16.44 -21.43
N ALA A 47 11.39 16.75 -20.15
CA ALA A 47 11.10 15.75 -19.14
C ALA A 47 9.74 15.10 -19.42
N ALA A 48 9.74 13.87 -19.93
CA ALA A 48 8.57 12.99 -19.96
C ALA A 48 8.29 12.49 -18.53
N THR A 49 7.66 13.34 -17.71
CA THR A 49 7.09 13.00 -16.39
C THR A 49 5.56 13.03 -16.43
N SER A 50 4.93 13.12 -17.60
CA SER A 50 3.48 13.25 -17.77
C SER A 50 2.70 11.92 -17.58
N GLY A 51 3.33 10.90 -17.02
CA GLY A 51 2.67 9.62 -16.68
C GLY A 51 1.98 9.69 -15.32
N ARG A 52 0.80 9.07 -15.21
CA ARG A 52 0.14 8.83 -13.92
C ARG A 52 0.51 7.43 -13.43
N CYS A 53 0.73 7.30 -12.13
CA CYS A 53 0.94 6.00 -11.50
C CYS A 53 -0.38 5.23 -11.38
N ASP A 54 -0.31 3.94 -11.65
CA ASP A 54 -1.38 2.98 -11.48
C ASP A 54 -1.16 2.24 -10.17
N HIS A 55 -2.16 2.24 -9.29
CA HIS A 55 -2.12 1.51 -8.02
C HIS A 55 -2.87 0.20 -8.21
N GLN A 56 -2.16 -0.91 -8.02
CA GLN A 56 -2.73 -2.26 -8.04
C GLN A 56 -3.43 -2.52 -6.69
N ASP A 57 -4.48 -3.32 -6.71
CA ASP A 57 -5.14 -3.85 -5.50
C ASP A 57 -4.16 -4.62 -4.60
#